data_AF-A0A925ILG5-F1
#
_entry.id   AF-A0A925ILG5-F1
#
_cell.length_a   1.000
_cell.length_b   1.000
_cell.length_c   1.000
_cell.angle_alpha   90.00
_cell.angle_beta   90.00
_cell.angle_gamma   90.00
#
_symmetry.space_group_name_H-M   'P 1'
#
loop_
_entity.id
_entity.type
_entity.pdbx_description
1 polymer ?
#
loop_
_entity_poly.entity_id
_entity_poly.type
_entity_poly.pdbx_seq_one_letter_code
_entity_poly.pdbx_strand_id
1 'polypeptide(L)'
;MIFKTILSSHFVRYPSMQIQDLYKLIHQAAMGSEHAISNPEGVHKWMERELSEMGTGSDEPRIDPISDDGQIVRIHLRPFIAEGGDPVKLLDAFIQTAKEFRGDTQILRKYWNIATSMKYYSSNEMDDFIGSMQTQNYPAVHHSSKYESFYRPSYRVVWQKFI
;
A
#
# COMPACT_ATOMS: atom_id res chain seq x y z
N MET A 1 14.86 -7.19 -2.43
CA MET A 1 14.26 -7.27 -3.79
C MET A 1 14.54 -5.96 -4.51
N ILE A 2 14.76 -5.91 -5.82
CA ILE A 2 14.93 -4.62 -6.50
C ILE A 2 13.56 -3.96 -6.64
N PHE A 3 13.40 -2.69 -6.23
CA PHE A 3 12.10 -1.98 -6.28
C PHE A 3 11.44 -2.02 -7.67
N LYS A 4 12.26 -2.00 -8.73
CA LYS A 4 11.81 -2.16 -10.12
C LYS A 4 11.00 -3.45 -10.34
N THR A 5 11.40 -4.56 -9.70
CA THR A 5 10.70 -5.84 -9.77
C THR A 5 9.33 -5.76 -9.09
N ILE A 6 9.24 -5.08 -7.95
CA ILE A 6 7.98 -4.83 -7.24
C ILE A 6 7.03 -4.03 -8.14
N LEU A 7 7.51 -2.93 -8.74
CA LEU A 7 6.70 -2.14 -9.67
C LEU A 7 6.20 -2.98 -10.85
N SER A 8 7.08 -3.74 -11.51
CA SER A 8 6.70 -4.60 -12.62
C SER A 8 5.67 -5.66 -12.23
N SER A 9 5.79 -6.31 -11.07
CA SER A 9 4.80 -7.29 -10.62
C SER A 9 3.45 -6.64 -10.33
N HIS A 10 3.43 -5.42 -9.78
CA HIS A 10 2.20 -4.68 -9.56
C HIS A 10 1.52 -4.26 -10.87
N PHE A 11 2.25 -3.80 -11.89
CA PHE A 11 1.65 -3.49 -13.19
C PHE A 11 1.09 -4.73 -13.90
N VAL A 12 1.70 -5.90 -13.70
CA VAL A 12 1.16 -7.18 -14.21
C VAL A 12 -0.09 -7.61 -13.43
N ARG A 13 -0.07 -7.51 -12.08
CA ARG A 13 -1.19 -7.92 -11.23
C ARG A 13 -2.38 -6.95 -11.33
N TYR A 14 -2.10 -5.67 -11.53
CA TYR A 14 -3.10 -4.60 -11.59
C TYR A 14 -3.02 -3.77 -12.89
N PRO A 15 -3.33 -4.35 -14.07
CA PRO A 15 -3.22 -3.64 -15.36
C PRO A 15 -4.06 -2.35 -15.48
N SER A 16 -5.10 -2.20 -14.66
CA SER A 16 -5.96 -1.01 -14.62
C SER A 16 -5.49 0.06 -13.64
N MET A 17 -4.33 -0.11 -12.99
CA MET A 17 -3.79 0.88 -12.06
C MET A 17 -3.48 2.22 -12.74
N GLN A 18 -3.75 3.32 -12.04
CA GLN A 18 -3.48 4.68 -12.50
C GLN A 18 -2.26 5.26 -11.78
N ILE A 19 -1.76 6.40 -12.24
CA ILE A 19 -0.59 7.07 -11.63
C ILE A 19 -0.80 7.35 -10.11
N GLN A 20 -2.05 7.60 -9.69
CA GLN A 20 -2.42 7.72 -8.29
C GLN A 20 -2.16 6.43 -7.49
N ASP A 21 -2.43 5.26 -8.07
CA ASP A 21 -2.19 3.96 -7.43
C ASP A 21 -0.70 3.62 -7.38
N LEU A 22 0.05 4.01 -8.43
CA LEU A 22 1.51 3.96 -8.44
C LEU A 22 2.08 4.80 -7.29
N TYR A 23 1.64 6.06 -7.16
CA TYR A 23 2.05 6.92 -6.07
C TYR A 23 1.67 6.32 -4.71
N LYS A 24 0.46 5.78 -4.55
CA LYS A 24 0.04 5.14 -3.31
C LYS A 24 0.94 3.97 -2.92
N LEU A 25 1.31 3.12 -3.89
CA LEU A 25 2.26 2.00 -3.66
C LEU A 25 3.61 2.53 -3.19
N ILE A 26 4.19 3.50 -3.91
CA ILE A 26 5.48 4.11 -3.57
C ILE A 26 5.43 4.79 -2.20
N HIS A 27 4.37 5.54 -1.94
CA HIS A 27 4.15 6.23 -0.67
C HIS A 27 4.07 5.21 0.47
N GLN A 28 3.28 4.15 0.35
CA GLN A 28 3.23 3.12 1.39
C GLN A 28 4.59 2.42 1.60
N ALA A 29 5.31 2.12 0.52
CA ALA A 29 6.63 1.49 0.60
C ALA A 29 7.67 2.37 1.30
N ALA A 30 7.57 3.70 1.16
CA ALA A 30 8.52 4.66 1.74
C ALA A 30 8.07 5.23 3.09
N MET A 31 6.77 5.32 3.33
CA MET A 31 6.17 6.04 4.46
C MET A 31 5.47 5.11 5.47
N GLY A 32 5.25 3.84 5.12
CA GLY A 32 4.56 2.87 5.96
C GLY A 32 3.03 3.01 5.93
N SER A 33 2.38 2.54 7.00
CA SER A 33 0.93 2.66 7.18
C SER A 33 0.50 4.06 7.55
N GLU A 34 -0.72 4.42 7.19
CA GLU A 34 -1.31 5.71 7.56
C GLU A 34 -1.45 5.85 9.09
N HIS A 35 -1.22 7.07 9.59
CA HIS A 35 -1.33 7.41 11.02
C HIS A 35 -2.79 7.58 11.49
N ALA A 36 -3.79 7.20 10.69
CA ALA A 36 -5.22 7.52 10.90
C ALA A 36 -5.91 6.70 12.01
N ILE A 37 -5.19 6.34 13.09
CA ILE A 37 -5.78 5.64 14.23
C ILE A 37 -5.84 6.60 15.41
N SER A 38 -6.80 7.52 15.37
CA SER A 38 -7.14 8.38 16.50
C SER A 38 -8.04 7.67 17.53
N ASN A 39 -8.61 6.50 17.20
CA ASN A 39 -9.50 5.74 18.09
C ASN A 39 -9.32 4.20 17.93
N PRO A 40 -8.52 3.54 18.78
CA PRO A 40 -8.27 2.10 18.71
C PRO A 40 -9.53 1.21 18.75
N GLU A 41 -10.52 1.56 19.58
CA GLU A 41 -11.78 0.79 19.66
C GLU A 41 -12.60 0.88 18.35
N GLY A 42 -12.52 2.02 17.67
CA GLY A 42 -13.13 2.21 16.36
C GLY A 42 -12.48 1.34 15.27
N VAL A 43 -11.17 1.08 15.39
CA VAL A 43 -10.42 0.33 14.37
C VAL A 43 -10.77 -1.16 14.37
N HIS A 44 -11.01 -1.76 15.55
CA HIS A 44 -11.46 -3.16 15.63
C HIS A 44 -12.81 -3.36 14.95
N LYS A 45 -13.82 -2.55 15.31
CA LYS A 45 -15.16 -2.60 14.69
C LYS A 45 -15.12 -2.34 13.19
N TRP A 46 -14.25 -1.41 12.76
CA TRP A 46 -14.04 -1.14 11.34
C TRP A 46 -13.48 -2.36 10.61
N MET A 47 -12.48 -3.04 11.19
CA MET A 47 -11.92 -4.25 10.58
C MET A 47 -12.91 -5.41 10.58
N GLU A 48 -13.67 -5.63 11.65
CA GLU A 48 -14.74 -6.65 11.68
C GLU A 48 -15.77 -6.42 10.57
N ARG A 49 -16.17 -5.15 10.38
CA ARG A 49 -17.07 -4.77 9.30
C ARG A 49 -16.46 -5.04 7.93
N GLU A 50 -15.21 -4.62 7.69
CA GLU A 50 -14.53 -4.89 6.43
C GLU A 50 -14.44 -6.39 6.15
N LEU A 51 -14.11 -7.21 7.16
CA LEU A 51 -14.02 -8.67 7.01
C LEU A 51 -15.36 -9.31 6.64
N SER A 52 -16.48 -8.79 7.15
CA SER A 52 -17.81 -9.27 6.79
C SER A 52 -18.29 -8.76 5.42
N GLU A 53 -17.78 -7.61 4.95
CA GLU A 53 -18.21 -6.96 3.69
C GLU A 53 -17.23 -7.19 2.51
N MET A 54 -15.99 -7.65 2.74
CA MET A 54 -14.93 -7.69 1.70
C MET A 54 -15.24 -8.58 0.50
N GLY A 55 -16.12 -9.56 0.68
CA GLY A 55 -16.53 -10.53 -0.35
C GLY A 55 -15.36 -11.26 -1.02
N THR A 56 -15.63 -11.84 -2.20
CA THR A 56 -14.59 -12.41 -3.07
C THR A 56 -13.78 -11.30 -3.75
N GLY A 57 -12.49 -11.55 -4.01
CA GLY A 57 -11.60 -10.58 -4.65
C GLY A 57 -10.61 -11.23 -5.61
N SER A 58 -9.62 -10.45 -6.03
CA SER A 58 -8.53 -10.89 -6.90
C SER A 58 -7.70 -11.99 -6.24
N ASP A 59 -7.03 -12.81 -7.07
CA ASP A 59 -6.01 -13.75 -6.60
C ASP A 59 -4.75 -12.96 -6.19
N GLU A 60 -4.58 -12.79 -4.88
CA GLU A 60 -3.53 -11.97 -4.28
C GLU A 60 -2.71 -12.83 -3.31
N PRO A 61 -1.39 -12.61 -3.21
CA PRO A 61 -0.58 -13.33 -2.23
C PRO A 61 -0.99 -12.90 -0.82
N ARG A 62 -0.88 -13.80 0.16
CA ARG A 62 -1.10 -13.45 1.57
C ARG A 62 -0.17 -12.32 2.05
N ILE A 63 1.11 -12.39 1.69
CA ILE A 63 2.13 -11.40 2.03
C ILE A 63 2.73 -10.86 0.73
N ASP A 64 2.65 -9.54 0.55
CA ASP A 64 3.15 -8.84 -0.63
C ASP A 64 4.18 -7.80 -0.19
N PRO A 65 5.49 -8.09 -0.25
CA PRO A 65 6.53 -7.12 0.07
C PRO A 65 6.52 -5.95 -0.91
N ILE A 66 6.41 -4.72 -0.38
CA ILE A 66 6.31 -3.51 -1.21
C ILE A 66 7.53 -2.58 -1.11
N SER A 67 8.47 -2.81 -0.19
CA SER A 67 9.75 -2.09 -0.13
C SER A 67 10.93 -2.94 -0.64
N ASP A 68 12.00 -2.30 -1.12
CA ASP A 68 13.17 -3.00 -1.68
C ASP A 68 13.94 -3.83 -0.64
N ASP A 69 13.98 -3.37 0.61
CA ASP A 69 14.51 -4.08 1.77
C ASP A 69 13.56 -5.16 2.34
N GLY A 70 12.32 -5.25 1.82
CA GLY A 70 11.30 -6.21 2.27
C GLY A 70 10.69 -5.90 3.64
N GLN A 71 11.04 -4.78 4.27
CA GLN A 71 10.55 -4.44 5.60
C GLN A 71 9.10 -3.97 5.61
N ILE A 72 8.62 -3.30 4.57
CA ILE A 72 7.21 -2.94 4.46
C ILE A 72 6.51 -3.91 3.52
N VAL A 73 5.44 -4.52 4.03
CA VAL A 73 4.63 -5.49 3.29
C VAL A 73 3.15 -5.12 3.35
N ARG A 74 2.37 -5.54 2.36
CA ARG A 74 0.91 -5.61 2.44
C ARG A 74 0.51 -7.03 2.83
N ILE A 75 -0.34 -7.15 3.84
CA ILE A 75 -1.02 -8.41 4.17
C ILE A 75 -2.41 -8.33 3.57
N HIS A 76 -2.67 -9.15 2.55
CA HIS A 76 -3.97 -9.20 1.88
C HIS A 76 -4.97 -9.96 2.75
N LEU A 77 -6.09 -9.31 3.10
CA LEU A 77 -7.02 -9.80 4.12
C LEU A 77 -7.70 -11.11 3.70
N ARG A 78 -8.11 -11.22 2.43
CA ARG A 78 -8.81 -12.41 1.92
C ARG A 78 -7.99 -13.70 2.08
N PRO A 79 -6.79 -13.84 1.49
CA PRO A 79 -5.96 -15.03 1.67
C PRO A 79 -5.50 -15.19 3.12
N PHE A 80 -5.21 -14.09 3.84
CA PHE A 80 -4.82 -14.16 5.26
C PHE A 80 -5.87 -14.85 6.12
N ILE A 81 -7.15 -14.50 5.97
CA ILE A 81 -8.24 -15.11 6.73
C ILE A 81 -8.55 -16.53 6.23
N ALA A 82 -8.51 -16.77 4.91
CA ALA A 82 -8.72 -18.09 4.35
C ALA A 82 -7.70 -19.12 4.87
N GLU A 83 -6.48 -18.68 5.14
CA GLU A 83 -5.40 -19.47 5.73
C GLU A 83 -5.44 -19.54 7.28
N GLY A 84 -6.48 -19.01 7.93
CA GLY A 84 -6.64 -19.04 9.39
C GLY A 84 -5.83 -17.99 10.15
N GLY A 85 -5.42 -16.91 9.49
CA GLY A 85 -4.75 -15.77 10.11
C GLY A 85 -5.63 -15.08 11.15
N ASP A 86 -5.00 -14.61 12.23
CA ASP A 86 -5.67 -13.90 13.32
C ASP A 86 -5.84 -12.41 12.98
N PRO A 87 -7.08 -11.92 12.76
CA PRO A 87 -7.32 -10.54 12.41
C PRO A 87 -6.82 -9.56 13.48
N VAL A 88 -6.98 -9.91 14.76
CA VAL A 88 -6.64 -9.04 15.89
C VAL A 88 -5.14 -8.78 15.89
N LYS A 89 -4.32 -9.83 15.73
CA LYS A 89 -2.86 -9.69 15.62
C LYS A 89 -2.44 -8.87 14.42
N LEU A 90 -3.11 -9.05 13.28
CA LEU A 90 -2.82 -8.24 12.09
C LEU A 90 -3.13 -6.76 12.34
N LEU A 91 -4.22 -6.47 13.06
CA LEU A 91 -4.56 -5.11 13.42
C LEU A 91 -3.54 -4.50 14.39
N ASP A 92 -3.09 -5.26 15.38
CA ASP A 92 -2.03 -4.84 16.29
C ASP A 92 -0.73 -4.53 15.56
N ALA A 93 -0.35 -5.37 14.58
CA ALA A 93 0.82 -5.13 13.72
C ALA A 93 0.67 -3.86 12.89
N PHE A 94 -0.52 -3.62 12.32
CA PHE A 94 -0.86 -2.40 11.59
C PHE A 94 -0.77 -1.15 12.48
N ILE A 95 -1.34 -1.19 13.69
CA ILE A 95 -1.28 -0.10 14.67
C ILE A 95 0.17 0.19 15.09
N GLN A 96 0.95 -0.85 15.39
CA GLN A 96 2.35 -0.70 15.78
C GLN A 96 3.19 -0.14 14.63
N THR A 97 2.92 -0.55 13.39
CA THR A 97 3.55 0.03 12.19
C THR A 97 3.31 1.54 12.12
N ALA A 98 2.06 1.98 12.29
CA ALA A 98 1.71 3.40 12.25
C ALA A 98 2.38 4.21 13.37
N LYS A 99 2.64 3.60 14.53
CA LYS A 99 3.27 4.26 15.68
C LYS A 99 4.79 4.33 15.56
N GLU A 100 5.43 3.27 15.09
CA GLU A 100 6.88 3.10 15.16
C GLU A 100 7.61 3.32 13.84
N PHE A 101 6.98 3.05 12.70
CA PHE A 101 7.64 3.26 11.43
C PHE A 101 7.83 4.76 11.18
N ARG A 102 9.02 5.13 10.70
CA ARG A 102 9.35 6.52 10.35
C ARG A 102 9.63 6.55 8.87
N GLY A 103 8.69 7.13 8.13
CA GLY A 103 8.80 7.29 6.69
C GLY A 103 9.98 8.16 6.27
N ASP A 104 10.48 7.92 5.06
CA ASP A 104 11.57 8.70 4.47
C ASP A 104 11.20 9.23 3.08
N THR A 105 11.08 10.56 2.98
CA THR A 105 10.79 11.23 1.71
C THR A 105 11.92 11.07 0.68
N GLN A 106 13.16 10.80 1.10
CA GLN A 106 14.26 10.49 0.20
C GLN A 106 14.02 9.14 -0.48
N ILE A 107 13.55 8.14 0.27
CA ILE A 107 13.15 6.83 -0.28
C ILE A 107 11.98 7.00 -1.24
N LEU A 108 10.96 7.80 -0.89
CA LEU A 108 9.83 8.11 -1.77
C LEU A 108 10.30 8.69 -3.11
N ARG A 109 11.17 9.71 -3.07
CA ARG A 109 11.73 10.32 -4.29
C ARG A 109 12.58 9.34 -5.10
N LYS A 110 13.40 8.52 -4.44
CA LYS A 110 14.19 7.45 -5.09
C LYS A 110 13.27 6.48 -5.84
N TYR A 111 12.22 6.00 -5.19
CA TYR A 111 11.23 5.09 -5.79
C TYR A 111 10.45 5.73 -6.93
N TRP A 112 10.09 7.01 -6.80
CA TRP A 112 9.46 7.76 -7.88
C TRP A 112 10.37 7.86 -9.12
N ASN A 113 11.65 8.21 -8.94
CA ASN A 113 12.61 8.26 -10.05
C ASN A 113 12.78 6.91 -10.74
N ILE A 114 12.78 5.80 -9.97
CA ILE A 114 12.79 4.45 -10.53
C ILE A 114 11.54 4.25 -11.39
N ALA A 115 10.35 4.60 -10.89
CA ALA A 115 9.10 4.46 -11.65
C ALA A 115 9.08 5.31 -12.93
N THR A 116 9.57 6.55 -12.88
CA THR A 116 9.69 7.43 -14.07
C THR A 116 10.59 6.79 -15.14
N SER A 117 11.69 6.14 -14.73
CA SER A 117 12.59 5.45 -15.66
C SER A 117 11.96 4.25 -16.38
N MET A 118 10.87 3.69 -15.84
CA MET A 118 10.18 2.53 -16.42
C MET A 118 9.19 2.90 -17.54
N LYS A 119 8.85 4.19 -17.68
CA LYS A 119 8.03 4.72 -18.79
C LYS A 119 6.63 4.08 -18.93
N TYR A 120 6.00 3.72 -17.80
CA TYR A 120 4.58 3.30 -17.80
C TYR A 120 3.62 4.48 -18.03
N TYR A 121 4.05 5.69 -17.65
CA TYR A 121 3.36 6.95 -17.89
C TYR A 121 4.31 7.91 -18.61
N SER A 122 3.75 8.96 -19.20
CA SER A 122 4.57 10.00 -19.86
C SER A 122 5.37 10.80 -18.82
N SER A 123 6.54 11.34 -19.20
CA SER A 123 7.33 12.17 -18.28
C SER A 123 6.55 13.36 -17.75
N ASN A 124 5.79 14.05 -18.60
CA ASN A 124 4.96 15.19 -18.18
C ASN A 124 3.93 14.77 -17.14
N GLU A 125 3.24 13.64 -17.34
CA GLU A 125 2.26 13.13 -16.38
C GLU A 125 2.91 12.77 -15.03
N MET A 126 4.11 12.17 -15.05
CA MET A 126 4.89 11.88 -13.86
C MET A 126 5.32 13.15 -13.11
N ASP A 127 5.81 14.16 -13.84
CA ASP A 127 6.30 15.42 -13.29
C ASP A 127 5.15 16.27 -12.71
N ASP A 128 4.03 16.36 -13.42
CA ASP A 128 2.84 17.08 -12.97
C ASP A 128 2.27 16.47 -11.68
N PHE A 129 2.16 15.14 -11.64
CA PHE A 129 1.61 14.44 -10.48
C PHE A 129 2.50 14.61 -9.24
N ILE A 130 3.80 14.35 -9.37
CA ILE A 130 4.71 14.45 -8.21
C ILE A 130 4.90 15.90 -7.76
N GLY A 131 4.85 16.86 -8.67
CA GLY A 131 4.87 18.29 -8.36
C GLY A 131 3.70 18.67 -7.45
N SER A 132 2.49 18.21 -7.77
CA SER A 132 1.29 18.43 -6.93
C SER A 132 1.39 17.77 -5.55
N MET A 133 1.95 16.55 -5.47
CA MET A 133 2.15 15.88 -4.18
C MET A 133 3.21 16.60 -3.34
N GLN A 134 4.28 17.10 -3.96
CA GLN A 134 5.36 17.80 -3.28
C GLN A 134 4.90 19.12 -2.64
N THR A 135 4.03 19.90 -3.30
CA THR A 135 3.48 21.15 -2.71
C THR A 135 2.61 20.89 -1.48
N GLN A 136 2.08 19.67 -1.35
CA GLN A 136 1.27 19.21 -0.22
C GLN A 136 2.09 18.39 0.80
N ASN A 137 3.42 18.38 0.69
CA ASN A 137 4.33 17.61 1.53
C ASN A 137 4.09 16.09 1.49
N TYR A 138 3.88 15.55 0.27
CA TYR A 138 3.69 14.13 0.00
C TYR A 138 2.58 13.49 0.84
N PRO A 139 1.31 13.93 0.71
CA PRO A 139 0.22 13.36 1.46
C PRO A 139 -0.02 11.91 1.06
N ALA A 140 -0.59 11.12 1.98
CA ALA A 140 -1.17 9.83 1.62
C ALA A 140 -2.40 10.06 0.71
N VAL A 141 -2.65 9.12 -0.21
CA VAL A 141 -3.82 9.17 -1.10
C VAL A 141 -4.63 7.88 -1.02
N HIS A 142 -5.91 7.97 -1.37
CA HIS A 142 -6.75 6.80 -1.62
C HIS A 142 -6.42 6.16 -2.96
N HIS A 143 -6.92 4.93 -3.18
CA HIS A 143 -6.81 4.33 -4.49
C HIS A 143 -7.68 5.10 -5.50
N SER A 144 -7.36 4.97 -6.78
CA SER A 144 -8.24 5.50 -7.82
C SER A 144 -9.57 4.75 -7.82
N SER A 145 -10.65 5.42 -8.24
CA SER A 145 -11.97 4.77 -8.38
C SER A 145 -11.93 3.56 -9.33
N LYS A 146 -11.08 3.63 -10.37
CA LYS A 146 -10.84 2.53 -11.29
C LYS A 146 -10.20 1.35 -10.58
N TYR A 147 -9.15 1.58 -9.79
CA TYR A 147 -8.49 0.51 -9.02
C TYR A 147 -9.44 -0.12 -8.00
N GLU A 148 -10.21 0.68 -7.26
CA GLU A 148 -11.20 0.19 -6.30
C GLU A 148 -12.27 -0.66 -6.96
N SER A 149 -12.83 -0.22 -8.10
CA SER A 149 -13.85 -0.95 -8.83
C SER A 149 -13.35 -2.27 -9.41
N PHE A 150 -12.11 -2.32 -9.91
CA PHE A 150 -11.57 -3.52 -10.56
C PHE A 150 -11.05 -4.55 -9.55
N TYR A 151 -10.39 -4.09 -8.48
CA TYR A 151 -9.60 -4.97 -7.61
C TYR A 151 -10.15 -5.10 -6.20
N ARG A 152 -10.99 -4.15 -5.74
CA ARG A 152 -11.55 -4.12 -4.38
C ARG A 152 -10.45 -4.39 -3.33
N PRO A 153 -9.38 -3.57 -3.31
CA PRO A 153 -8.23 -3.84 -2.47
C PRO A 153 -8.62 -3.94 -1.01
N SER A 154 -8.16 -5.00 -0.35
CA SER A 154 -8.35 -5.21 1.09
C SER A 154 -7.07 -5.77 1.66
N TYR A 155 -6.28 -4.89 2.29
CA TYR A 155 -4.99 -5.23 2.85
C TYR A 155 -4.64 -4.32 4.03
N ARG A 156 -3.61 -4.69 4.78
CA ARG A 156 -2.95 -3.83 5.78
C ARG A 156 -1.47 -3.68 5.45
N VAL A 157 -0.96 -2.45 5.54
CA VAL A 157 0.47 -2.17 5.37
C VAL A 157 1.14 -2.37 6.73
N VAL A 158 2.08 -3.30 6.81
CA VAL A 158 2.73 -3.65 8.08
C VAL A 158 4.24 -3.66 7.92
N TRP A 159 4.93 -3.29 8.99
CA TRP A 159 6.35 -3.54 9.14
C TRP A 159 6.54 -5.02 9.47
N GLN A 160 7.35 -5.71 8.66
CA GLN A 160 7.62 -7.14 8.73
C GLN A 160 8.01 -7.63 10.12
N LYS A 161 8.62 -6.78 10.96
CA LYS A 161 9.00 -7.16 12.33
C LYS A 161 7.82 -7.45 13.27
N PHE A 162 6.59 -7.08 12.88
CA PHE A 162 5.38 -7.24 13.70
C PHE A 162 4.48 -8.42 13.26
N ILE A 163 4.87 -9.17 12.23
CA ILE A 163 4.11 -10.33 11.71
C ILE A 163 4.80 -11.66 12.00
#